data_AF-A0A966H0S0-F1
#
_entry.id   AF-A0A966H0S0-F1
#
_cell.length_a   1.000
_cell.length_b   1.000
_cell.length_c   1.000
_cell.angle_alpha   90.00
_cell.angle_beta   90.00
_cell.angle_gamma   90.00
#
_symmetry.space_group_name_H-M   'P 1'
#
loop_
_entity.id
_entity.type
_entity.pdbx_description
1 polymer ?
#
loop_
_entity_poly.entity_id
_entity_poly.type
_entity_poly.pdbx_seq_one_letter_code
_entity_poly.pdbx_strand_id
1 'polypeptide(L)'
;MCKGFGWMLGLLLWAAGARAQSLNGSWFGVGTVAVTGDYSNYLAELKLKQKGNKVSGELQYYFRDSLFTVPLTGVFNSQTRQLRITRIPFPYYRSTNTRTAIDCWMEGQFTLITSRQESVLNGRFTSEAAYRYTVPDIQFRFRFSTDTLPAVVKEVPELPADTMAIETNALKPATEQMRQLRPENLSPVYLSRPKTYVQEIMITNPSIRLELYDNGSIDYDSVSLYLNDSMILPKSKLDHKAIRLNITLDDSREEHELSMFAENLGMIPPNTAALILYDGTTRHELILTSDLNKTATIRLRRRKL
;
A
#
# COMPACT_ATOMS: atom_id res chain seq x y z
N MET A 1 69.64 38.67 -10.45
CA MET A 1 68.33 38.44 -9.80
C MET A 1 67.51 37.52 -10.69
N CYS A 2 67.22 36.30 -10.22
CA CYS A 2 65.97 35.55 -10.46
C CYS A 2 66.15 34.14 -9.89
N LYS A 3 65.56 33.89 -8.72
CA LYS A 3 65.40 32.55 -8.14
C LYS A 3 64.05 32.01 -8.61
N GLY A 4 64.05 30.92 -9.37
CA GLY A 4 62.83 30.19 -9.72
C GLY A 4 62.32 29.42 -8.51
N PHE A 5 61.18 29.84 -7.97
CA PHE A 5 60.49 29.20 -6.87
C PHE A 5 59.45 28.23 -7.48
N GLY A 6 59.79 26.93 -7.53
CA GLY A 6 58.88 25.89 -7.99
C GLY A 6 57.80 25.62 -6.95
N TRP A 7 56.56 25.99 -7.26
CA TRP A 7 55.39 25.61 -6.46
C TRP A 7 54.99 24.18 -6.81
N MET A 8 55.27 23.24 -5.90
CA MET A 8 54.79 21.86 -5.98
C MET A 8 53.34 21.84 -5.49
N LEU A 9 52.38 21.82 -6.43
CA LEU A 9 50.96 21.69 -6.13
C LEU A 9 50.68 20.27 -5.63
N GLY A 10 50.56 20.11 -4.32
CA GLY A 10 50.13 18.85 -3.70
C GLY A 10 48.64 18.60 -3.97
N LEU A 11 48.34 17.65 -4.85
CA LEU A 11 47.01 17.09 -5.06
C LEU A 11 46.57 16.34 -3.79
N LEU A 12 45.85 17.04 -2.91
CA LEU A 12 45.09 16.44 -1.82
C LEU A 12 43.92 15.62 -2.44
N LEU A 13 44.16 14.33 -2.63
CA LEU A 13 43.13 13.33 -2.89
C LEU A 13 42.20 13.27 -1.66
N TRP A 14 41.10 14.02 -1.71
CA TRP A 14 39.96 13.76 -0.84
C TRP A 14 39.41 12.38 -1.17
N ALA A 15 39.80 11.39 -0.37
CA ALA A 15 39.13 10.10 -0.33
C ALA A 15 37.71 10.34 0.18
N ALA A 16 36.76 10.48 -0.75
CA ALA A 16 35.34 10.40 -0.43
C ALA A 16 35.10 9.01 0.16
N GLY A 17 35.02 8.94 1.49
CA GLY A 17 34.71 7.69 2.20
C GLY A 17 33.43 7.13 1.64
N ALA A 18 33.53 6.00 0.93
CA ALA A 18 32.37 5.22 0.53
C ALA A 18 31.63 4.83 1.81
N ARG A 19 30.55 5.56 2.13
CA ARG A 19 29.64 5.13 3.17
C ARG A 19 29.13 3.77 2.75
N ALA A 20 29.54 2.72 3.47
CA ALA A 20 28.94 1.41 3.32
C ALA A 20 27.41 1.60 3.44
N GLN A 21 26.68 1.21 2.41
CA GLN A 21 25.23 1.35 2.39
C GLN A 21 24.66 0.48 3.50
N SER A 22 24.19 1.14 4.55
CA SER A 22 23.59 0.52 5.71
C SER A 22 22.21 -0.01 5.36
N LEU A 23 21.83 -1.13 5.99
CA LEU A 23 20.46 -1.64 5.91
C LEU A 23 19.44 -0.82 6.73
N ASN A 24 19.91 0.15 7.52
CA ASN A 24 19.06 0.93 8.43
C ASN A 24 17.92 1.64 7.70
N GLY A 25 16.69 1.36 8.11
CA GLY A 25 15.48 2.05 7.63
C GLY A 25 14.33 1.09 7.34
N SER A 26 13.29 1.63 6.70
CA SER A 26 12.12 0.87 6.28
C SER A 26 12.25 0.43 4.83
N TRP A 27 11.90 -0.82 4.56
CA TRP A 27 11.91 -1.42 3.24
C TRP A 27 10.55 -2.02 2.93
N PHE A 28 9.96 -1.71 1.77
CA PHE A 28 8.60 -2.11 1.41
C PHE A 28 8.59 -3.01 0.19
N GLY A 29 7.83 -4.10 0.22
CA GLY A 29 7.82 -5.05 -0.89
C GLY A 29 6.62 -5.98 -0.87
N VAL A 30 6.36 -6.58 -2.03
CA VAL A 30 5.35 -7.62 -2.19
C VAL A 30 6.07 -8.97 -2.32
N GLY A 31 5.62 -9.92 -1.51
CA GLY A 31 6.01 -11.32 -1.51
C GLY A 31 5.11 -12.11 -2.44
N THR A 32 5.69 -12.86 -3.36
CA THR A 32 4.95 -13.74 -4.28
C THR A 32 5.23 -15.19 -3.94
N VAL A 33 4.17 -15.99 -3.84
CA VAL A 33 4.30 -17.43 -3.56
C VAL A 33 4.67 -18.15 -4.85
N ALA A 34 5.73 -18.95 -4.82
CA ALA A 34 6.20 -19.71 -5.97
C ALA A 34 5.39 -20.99 -6.22
N VAL A 35 4.06 -20.89 -6.39
CA VAL A 35 3.16 -22.02 -6.70
C VAL A 35 2.30 -21.71 -7.93
N THR A 36 2.27 -22.65 -8.88
CA THR A 36 1.44 -22.53 -10.09
C THR A 36 -0.05 -22.49 -9.72
N GLY A 37 -0.73 -21.39 -10.05
CA GLY A 37 -2.17 -21.22 -9.84
C GLY A 37 -2.59 -20.56 -8.52
N ASP A 38 -1.64 -20.15 -7.67
CA ASP A 38 -1.91 -19.38 -6.46
C ASP A 38 -1.38 -17.95 -6.63
N TYR A 39 -2.24 -16.96 -6.41
CA TYR A 39 -1.94 -15.53 -6.58
C TYR A 39 -1.80 -14.81 -5.23
N SER A 40 -1.59 -15.56 -4.14
CA SER A 40 -1.42 -14.99 -2.80
C SER A 40 -0.18 -14.09 -2.75
N ASN A 41 -0.42 -12.80 -2.49
CA ASN A 41 0.61 -11.78 -2.36
C ASN A 41 0.75 -11.36 -0.89
N TYR A 42 1.98 -11.30 -0.39
CA TYR A 42 2.31 -10.85 0.96
C TYR A 42 2.86 -9.44 0.89
N LEU A 43 2.03 -8.41 1.10
CA LEU A 43 2.55 -7.06 1.24
C LEU A 43 3.25 -6.93 2.59
N ALA A 44 4.49 -6.46 2.59
CA ALA A 44 5.32 -6.43 3.79
C ALA A 44 6.20 -5.18 3.89
N GLU A 45 6.39 -4.73 5.14
CA GLU A 45 7.39 -3.75 5.55
C GLU A 45 8.44 -4.43 6.42
N LEU A 46 9.71 -4.18 6.10
CA LEU A 46 10.86 -4.63 6.84
C LEU A 46 11.55 -3.40 7.45
N LYS A 47 11.49 -3.25 8.78
CA LYS A 47 12.20 -2.16 9.48
C LYS A 47 13.49 -2.70 10.07
N LEU A 48 14.62 -2.29 9.52
CA LEU A 48 15.92 -2.84 9.89
C LEU A 48 16.76 -1.83 10.68
N LYS A 49 17.47 -2.37 11.67
CA LYS A 49 18.57 -1.72 12.39
C LYS A 49 19.79 -2.63 12.33
N GLN A 50 20.90 -2.11 11.85
CA GLN A 50 22.16 -2.79 11.63
C GLN A 50 23.23 -2.19 12.54
N LYS A 51 23.95 -3.06 13.26
CA LYS A 51 25.15 -2.72 14.04
C LYS A 51 26.26 -3.70 13.69
N GLY A 52 27.19 -3.25 12.85
CA GLY A 52 28.21 -4.13 12.27
C GLY A 52 27.56 -5.15 11.32
N ASN A 53 27.81 -6.44 11.55
CA ASN A 53 27.19 -7.53 10.80
C ASN A 53 25.84 -7.99 11.38
N LYS A 54 25.46 -7.54 12.58
CA LYS A 54 24.19 -7.93 13.22
C LYS A 54 23.06 -7.04 12.74
N VAL A 55 21.92 -7.65 12.45
CA VAL A 55 20.69 -6.97 12.05
C VAL A 55 19.57 -7.37 13.00
N SER A 56 18.78 -6.39 13.42
CA SER A 56 17.57 -6.57 14.23
C SER A 56 16.46 -5.70 13.66
N GLY A 57 15.21 -6.04 13.93
CA GLY A 57 14.11 -5.25 13.41
C GLY A 57 12.75 -5.87 13.65
N GLU A 58 11.82 -5.48 12.79
CA GLU A 58 10.51 -6.07 12.68
C GLU A 58 10.15 -6.28 11.21
N LEU A 59 9.42 -7.37 10.94
CA LEU A 59 8.75 -7.64 9.69
C LEU A 59 7.27 -7.49 9.97
N GLN A 60 6.65 -6.52 9.32
CA GLN A 60 5.21 -6.39 9.26
C GLN A 60 4.73 -6.96 7.92
N TYR A 61 3.73 -7.83 7.92
CA TYR A 61 3.20 -8.37 6.67
C TYR A 61 1.72 -8.71 6.78
N TYR A 62 1.03 -8.58 5.67
CA TYR A 62 -0.35 -9.01 5.54
C TYR A 62 -0.42 -10.46 5.06
N PHE A 63 -1.28 -11.23 5.71
CA PHE A 63 -1.72 -12.53 5.21
C PHE A 63 -3.24 -12.61 5.33
N ARG A 64 -3.91 -12.66 4.17
CA ARG A 64 -5.37 -12.58 4.05
C ARG A 64 -5.92 -11.31 4.72
N ASP A 65 -6.76 -11.46 5.73
CA ASP A 65 -7.47 -10.39 6.45
C ASP A 65 -6.72 -9.87 7.68
N SER A 66 -5.48 -10.32 7.91
CA SER A 66 -4.74 -10.05 9.15
C SER A 66 -3.35 -9.48 8.90
N LEU A 67 -3.00 -8.47 9.69
CA LEU A 67 -1.65 -7.90 9.79
C LEU A 67 -0.87 -8.65 10.88
N PHE A 68 0.32 -9.11 10.53
CA PHE A 68 1.26 -9.72 11.45
C PHE A 68 2.45 -8.78 11.65
N THR A 69 2.87 -8.61 12.89
CA THR A 69 4.10 -7.87 13.25
C THR A 69 5.00 -8.81 14.02
N VAL A 70 6.13 -9.18 13.40
CA VAL A 70 7.06 -10.16 13.95
C VAL A 70 8.43 -9.52 14.18
N PRO A 71 9.01 -9.61 15.38
CA PRO A 71 10.39 -9.21 15.57
C PRO A 71 11.32 -10.12 14.76
N LEU A 72 12.38 -9.56 14.19
CA LEU A 72 13.36 -10.32 13.43
C LEU A 72 14.78 -10.07 13.90
N THR A 73 15.61 -11.08 13.69
CA THR A 73 17.07 -10.99 13.83
C THR A 73 17.73 -11.57 12.59
N GLY A 74 18.95 -11.13 12.31
CA GLY A 74 19.68 -11.54 11.13
C GLY A 74 21.16 -11.15 11.14
N VAL A 75 21.84 -11.56 10.09
CA VAL A 75 23.26 -11.26 9.85
C VAL A 75 23.41 -10.73 8.44
N PHE A 76 24.11 -9.61 8.30
CA PHE A 76 24.48 -9.01 7.01
C PHE A 76 25.97 -9.18 6.74
N ASN A 77 26.30 -9.78 5.61
CA ASN A 77 27.65 -9.86 5.09
C ASN A 77 27.88 -8.70 4.11
N SER A 78 28.72 -7.74 4.49
CA SER A 78 29.01 -6.56 3.67
C SER A 78 29.83 -6.86 2.41
N GLN A 79 30.60 -7.96 2.39
CA GLN A 79 31.39 -8.37 1.23
C GLN A 79 30.49 -8.96 0.14
N THR A 80 29.57 -9.85 0.53
CA THR A 80 28.64 -10.49 -0.42
C THR A 80 27.33 -9.72 -0.60
N ARG A 81 27.11 -8.68 0.19
CA ARG A 81 25.85 -7.90 0.27
C ARG A 81 24.62 -8.77 0.60
N GLN A 82 24.83 -9.88 1.31
CA GLN A 82 23.76 -10.80 1.66
C GLN A 82 23.25 -10.57 3.09
N LEU A 83 21.94 -10.44 3.23
CA LEU A 83 21.21 -10.44 4.48
C LEU A 83 20.56 -11.81 4.68
N ARG A 84 20.89 -12.47 5.79
CA ARG A 84 20.18 -13.66 6.28
C ARG A 84 19.33 -13.29 7.48
N ILE A 85 18.02 -13.55 7.40
CA ILE A 85 17.06 -13.37 8.50
C ILE A 85 16.72 -14.75 9.04
N THR A 86 16.78 -14.91 10.36
CA THR A 86 16.53 -16.19 11.01
C THR A 86 15.13 -16.25 11.60
N ARG A 87 14.39 -17.31 11.25
CA ARG A 87 13.22 -17.80 11.97
C ARG A 87 12.07 -16.80 12.08
N ILE A 88 11.31 -16.67 11.00
CA ILE A 88 10.06 -15.91 10.93
C ILE A 88 8.89 -16.90 10.86
N PRO A 89 7.87 -16.78 11.72
CA PRO A 89 6.65 -17.57 11.58
C PRO A 89 5.80 -16.96 10.47
N PHE A 90 5.43 -17.79 9.49
CA PHE A 90 4.41 -17.49 8.51
C PHE A 90 3.22 -18.45 8.71
N PRO A 91 1.97 -17.96 8.70
CA PRO A 91 0.80 -18.82 8.68
C PRO A 91 0.83 -19.78 7.50
N TYR A 92 0.37 -21.01 7.71
CA TYR A 92 0.14 -21.97 6.63
C TYR A 92 -0.71 -21.34 5.50
N TYR A 93 -0.20 -21.33 4.26
CA TYR A 93 -0.82 -20.60 3.14
C TYR A 93 -2.27 -21.01 2.84
N ARG A 94 -2.65 -22.28 3.09
CA ARG A 94 -4.03 -22.75 2.90
C ARG A 94 -4.95 -22.51 4.10
N SER A 95 -4.47 -21.89 5.17
CA SER A 95 -5.33 -21.55 6.31
C SER A 95 -6.40 -20.56 5.89
N THR A 96 -7.67 -20.92 6.07
CA THR A 96 -8.84 -20.07 5.81
C THR A 96 -9.14 -19.12 6.96
N ASN A 97 -8.52 -19.33 8.12
CA ASN A 97 -8.63 -18.50 9.31
C ASN A 97 -7.23 -18.26 9.89
N THR A 98 -6.86 -17.00 10.03
CA THR A 98 -5.56 -16.54 10.51
C THR A 98 -5.37 -16.68 12.02
N ARG A 99 -6.45 -16.69 12.81
CA ARG A 99 -6.40 -16.83 14.28
C ARG A 99 -6.04 -18.23 14.76
N THR A 100 -6.25 -19.24 13.92
CA THR A 100 -6.00 -20.66 14.23
C THR A 100 -4.99 -21.29 13.28
N ALA A 101 -4.32 -20.45 12.47
CA ALA A 101 -3.36 -20.92 11.50
C ALA A 101 -2.14 -21.52 12.21
N ILE A 102 -1.58 -22.56 11.59
CA ILE A 102 -0.34 -23.18 12.06
C ILE A 102 0.83 -22.32 11.61
N ASP A 103 1.70 -21.95 12.54
CA ASP A 103 2.92 -21.22 12.25
C ASP A 103 3.96 -22.12 11.60
N CYS A 104 4.48 -21.65 10.47
CA CYS A 104 5.51 -22.30 9.68
C CYS A 104 6.76 -21.45 9.74
N TRP A 105 7.82 -22.00 10.34
CA TRP A 105 9.08 -21.27 10.51
C TRP A 105 9.86 -21.24 9.19
N MET A 106 10.22 -20.02 8.79
CA MET A 106 10.95 -19.76 7.56
C MET A 106 12.24 -18.96 7.82
N GLU A 107 13.23 -19.12 6.95
CA GLU A 107 14.45 -18.32 6.93
C GLU A 107 14.50 -17.41 5.70
N GLY A 108 14.94 -16.18 5.89
CA GLY A 108 15.06 -15.19 4.82
C GLY A 108 16.48 -15.11 4.27
N GLN A 109 16.63 -15.09 2.95
CA GLN A 109 17.90 -14.81 2.27
C GLN A 109 17.70 -13.73 1.21
N PHE A 110 18.39 -12.60 1.39
CA PHE A 110 18.23 -11.40 0.59
C PHE A 110 19.57 -10.85 0.12
N THR A 111 19.60 -10.30 -1.09
CA THR A 111 20.75 -9.58 -1.63
C THR A 111 20.43 -8.09 -1.73
N LEU A 112 21.29 -7.26 -1.16
CA LEU A 112 21.20 -5.81 -1.26
C LEU A 112 21.78 -5.34 -2.60
N ILE A 113 20.89 -4.80 -3.44
CA ILE A 113 21.20 -4.22 -4.74
C ILE A 113 20.95 -2.72 -4.65
N THR A 114 21.94 -1.92 -5.00
CA THR A 114 21.87 -0.46 -4.87
C THR A 114 22.30 0.20 -6.16
N SER A 115 21.55 1.20 -6.60
CA SER A 115 21.86 2.05 -7.76
C SER A 115 21.83 3.53 -7.36
N ARG A 116 22.01 4.41 -8.34
CA ARG A 116 21.80 5.86 -8.14
C ARG A 116 20.32 6.24 -7.94
N GLN A 117 19.39 5.37 -8.34
CA GLN A 117 17.95 5.65 -8.37
C GLN A 117 17.19 4.92 -7.26
N GLU A 118 17.63 3.73 -6.86
CA GLU A 118 16.94 2.93 -5.83
C GLU A 118 17.90 2.00 -5.07
N SER A 119 17.49 1.62 -3.85
CA SER A 119 18.08 0.51 -3.08
C SER A 119 17.03 -0.56 -2.85
N VAL A 120 17.40 -1.82 -3.09
CA VAL A 120 16.49 -2.97 -3.13
C VAL A 120 17.09 -4.14 -2.38
N LEU A 121 16.29 -4.82 -1.55
CA LEU A 121 16.58 -6.15 -1.04
C LEU A 121 15.76 -7.16 -1.84
N ASN A 122 16.45 -7.95 -2.67
CA ASN A 122 15.81 -8.99 -3.48
C ASN A 122 16.16 -10.37 -2.93
N GLY A 123 15.16 -11.21 -2.67
CA GLY A 123 15.38 -12.46 -1.98
C GLY A 123 14.12 -13.28 -1.76
N ARG A 124 14.20 -14.21 -0.82
CA ARG A 124 13.06 -15.08 -0.48
C ARG A 124 13.07 -15.49 0.98
N PHE A 125 11.89 -15.83 1.49
CA PHE A 125 11.76 -16.71 2.66
C PHE A 125 11.60 -18.15 2.19
N THR A 126 12.31 -19.07 2.82
CA THR A 126 12.28 -20.52 2.55
C THR A 126 11.89 -21.26 3.82
N SER A 127 10.97 -22.21 3.72
CA SER A 127 10.56 -23.02 4.86
C SER A 127 11.69 -23.92 5.35
N GLU A 128 11.79 -24.10 6.67
CA GLU A 128 12.67 -25.11 7.24
C GLU A 128 12.24 -26.52 6.78
N ALA A 129 13.15 -27.49 6.83
CA ALA A 129 12.89 -28.85 6.34
C ALA A 129 11.65 -29.50 6.96
N ALA A 130 11.35 -29.21 8.24
CA ALA A 130 10.16 -29.69 8.93
C ALA A 130 8.83 -29.11 8.39
N TYR A 131 8.88 -27.97 7.70
CA TYR A 131 7.76 -27.21 7.18
C TYR A 131 7.72 -27.17 5.64
N ARG A 132 8.49 -28.04 4.98
CA ARG A 132 8.69 -28.03 3.52
C ARG A 132 7.39 -28.06 2.70
N TYR A 133 6.32 -28.66 3.23
CA TYR A 133 5.02 -28.76 2.57
C TYR A 133 3.97 -27.77 3.08
N THR A 134 4.33 -26.96 4.08
CA THR A 134 3.38 -26.01 4.67
C THR A 134 3.44 -24.68 3.96
N VAL A 135 4.56 -23.97 3.91
CA VAL A 135 4.63 -22.67 3.20
C VAL A 135 5.65 -22.77 2.05
N PRO A 136 5.25 -22.55 0.79
CA PRO A 136 6.18 -22.48 -0.32
C PRO A 136 7.14 -21.30 -0.18
N ASP A 137 8.21 -21.27 -0.98
CA ASP A 137 9.10 -20.10 -1.03
C ASP A 137 8.29 -18.82 -1.35
N ILE A 138 8.50 -17.79 -0.53
CA ILE A 138 7.91 -16.48 -0.75
C ILE A 138 9.00 -15.55 -1.25
N GLN A 139 8.93 -15.17 -2.52
CA GLN A 139 9.91 -14.29 -3.17
C GLN A 139 9.54 -12.83 -2.93
N PHE A 140 10.47 -12.05 -2.38
CA PHE A 140 10.25 -10.65 -2.02
C PHE A 140 11.27 -9.74 -2.72
N ARG A 141 10.77 -8.60 -3.20
CA ARG A 141 11.59 -7.47 -3.67
C ARG A 141 11.24 -6.23 -2.84
N PHE A 142 11.97 -6.01 -1.75
CA PHE A 142 11.78 -4.83 -0.92
C PHE A 142 12.54 -3.63 -1.48
N ARG A 143 11.91 -2.46 -1.56
CA ARG A 143 12.52 -1.18 -1.93
C ARG A 143 12.72 -0.34 -0.67
N PHE A 144 13.88 0.30 -0.57
CA PHE A 144 14.18 1.23 0.52
C PHE A 144 13.27 2.47 0.45
N SER A 145 12.66 2.84 1.57
CA SER A 145 11.96 4.11 1.69
C SER A 145 12.94 5.22 2.06
N THR A 146 12.94 6.30 1.28
CA THR A 146 13.69 7.52 1.59
C THR A 146 12.92 8.47 2.50
N ASP A 147 11.68 8.13 2.86
CA ASP A 147 10.75 9.01 3.57
C ASP A 147 10.62 8.59 5.04
N THR A 148 11.76 8.49 5.74
CA THR A 148 11.76 8.53 7.20
C THR A 148 11.86 9.98 7.64
N LEU A 149 10.73 10.69 7.68
CA LEU A 149 10.59 11.77 8.64
C LEU A 149 10.82 11.15 10.04
N PRO A 150 11.66 11.74 10.89
CA PRO A 150 11.83 11.23 12.25
C PRO A 150 10.47 11.31 12.93
N ALA A 151 9.97 10.16 13.39
CA ALA A 151 8.80 10.09 14.26
C ALA A 151 9.10 10.87 15.55
N VAL A 152 8.78 12.16 15.55
CA VAL A 152 8.55 12.92 16.77
C VAL A 152 7.24 12.38 17.30
N VAL A 153 7.34 11.44 18.24
CA VAL A 153 6.25 11.08 19.14
C VAL A 153 5.89 12.37 19.88
N LYS A 154 4.87 13.08 19.42
CA LYS A 154 4.12 13.96 20.31
C LYS A 154 3.24 13.04 21.12
N GLU A 155 3.68 12.75 22.34
CA GLU A 155 2.78 12.31 23.40
C GLU A 155 1.58 13.26 23.42
N VAL A 156 0.40 12.70 23.15
CA VAL A 156 -0.86 13.40 23.39
C VAL A 156 -1.03 13.47 24.90
N PRO A 157 -1.13 14.67 25.51
CA PRO A 157 -1.33 14.77 26.95
C PRO A 157 -2.66 14.11 27.34
N GLU A 158 -2.64 13.24 28.34
CA GLU A 158 -3.85 12.72 28.97
C GLU A 158 -4.64 13.90 29.56
N LEU A 159 -5.87 14.10 29.08
CA LEU A 159 -6.81 15.07 29.63
C LEU A 159 -7.44 14.50 30.91
N PRO A 160 -7.49 15.29 32.00
CA PRO A 160 -7.94 14.82 33.29
C PRO A 160 -9.46 14.56 33.31
N ALA A 161 -9.81 13.55 34.10
CA ALA A 161 -11.18 13.17 34.42
C ALA A 161 -11.91 14.26 35.22
N ASP A 162 -13.25 14.22 35.10
CA ASP A 162 -14.26 15.02 35.78
C ASP A 162 -14.42 16.49 35.36
N THR A 163 -15.48 16.76 34.61
CA THR A 163 -16.75 17.23 35.21
C THR A 163 -17.91 16.96 34.25
N MET A 164 -18.90 16.20 34.72
CA MET A 164 -20.17 15.98 34.02
C MET A 164 -21.05 17.23 34.08
N ALA A 165 -21.63 17.62 32.94
CA ALA A 165 -22.98 18.16 32.89
C ALA A 165 -23.67 17.63 31.63
N ILE A 166 -24.70 16.82 31.87
CA ILE A 166 -25.54 16.16 30.88
C ILE A 166 -26.54 17.19 30.35
N GLU A 167 -26.52 17.44 29.04
CA GLU A 167 -27.74 17.80 28.31
C GLU A 167 -28.02 16.69 27.31
N THR A 168 -29.10 15.97 27.58
CA THR A 168 -29.68 14.95 26.73
C THR A 168 -30.17 15.55 25.44
N ASN A 169 -29.60 15.14 24.30
CA ASN A 169 -30.34 15.12 23.05
C ASN A 169 -30.08 13.82 22.30
N ALA A 170 -31.19 13.12 22.05
CA ALA A 170 -31.26 11.81 21.44
C ALA A 170 -30.69 11.78 20.02
N LEU A 171 -30.12 10.63 19.67
CA LEU A 171 -29.61 10.28 18.35
C LEU A 171 -30.60 10.63 17.22
N LYS A 172 -30.09 11.31 16.18
CA LYS A 172 -30.63 11.23 14.82
C LYS A 172 -29.65 10.47 13.92
N PRO A 173 -30.12 9.58 13.04
CA PRO A 173 -29.28 8.74 12.21
C PRO A 173 -28.56 9.54 11.13
N ALA A 174 -27.37 9.06 10.75
CA ALA A 174 -26.46 9.62 9.74
C ALA A 174 -27.01 9.48 8.30
N THR A 175 -28.17 10.08 8.03
CA THR A 175 -28.84 10.05 6.71
C THR A 175 -28.79 11.41 6.00
N GLU A 176 -28.25 12.47 6.62
CA GLU A 176 -28.30 13.84 6.06
C GLU A 176 -26.99 14.34 5.40
N GLN A 177 -25.91 13.56 5.36
CA GLN A 177 -24.67 13.98 4.66
C GLN A 177 -24.63 13.64 3.16
N MET A 178 -25.67 13.04 2.59
CA MET A 178 -25.81 12.82 1.14
C MET A 178 -26.58 13.97 0.44
N ARG A 179 -26.35 15.23 0.83
CA ARG A 179 -26.97 16.38 0.17
C ARG A 179 -26.11 16.82 -1.02
N GLN A 180 -26.39 16.21 -2.17
CA GLN A 180 -26.09 16.63 -3.56
C GLN A 180 -25.06 17.77 -3.72
N LEU A 181 -23.81 17.39 -4.06
CA LEU A 181 -22.86 18.31 -4.69
C LEU A 181 -23.26 18.47 -6.16
N ARG A 182 -23.80 19.65 -6.51
CA ARG A 182 -24.11 20.03 -7.91
C ARG A 182 -22.84 20.02 -8.79
N PRO A 183 -22.96 19.74 -10.10
CA PRO A 183 -21.83 19.62 -11.04
C PRO A 183 -21.05 20.92 -11.33
N GLU A 184 -21.37 22.06 -10.72
CA GLU A 184 -20.80 23.37 -11.09
C GLU A 184 -19.46 23.73 -10.41
N ASN A 185 -18.96 22.91 -9.48
CA ASN A 185 -17.69 23.19 -8.77
C ASN A 185 -16.68 22.03 -8.86
N LEU A 186 -16.49 21.46 -10.06
CA LEU A 186 -15.38 20.54 -10.28
C LEU A 186 -14.05 21.26 -10.11
N SER A 187 -13.13 20.65 -9.36
CA SER A 187 -11.82 21.26 -9.14
C SER A 187 -11.06 21.33 -10.47
N PRO A 188 -10.33 22.43 -10.75
CA PRO A 188 -9.47 22.51 -11.94
C PRO A 188 -8.46 21.36 -12.03
N VAL A 189 -8.08 20.80 -10.88
CA VAL A 189 -7.20 19.63 -10.75
C VAL A 189 -7.87 18.34 -11.21
N TYR A 190 -9.17 18.17 -10.98
CA TYR A 190 -9.91 17.01 -11.50
C TYR A 190 -10.03 17.07 -13.03
N LEU A 191 -10.42 18.23 -13.56
CA LEU A 191 -10.64 18.43 -14.99
C LEU A 191 -9.36 18.32 -15.83
N SER A 192 -8.20 18.59 -15.25
CA SER A 192 -6.92 18.52 -15.95
C SER A 192 -6.33 17.12 -16.05
N ARG A 193 -6.77 16.15 -15.23
CA ARG A 193 -6.23 14.79 -15.23
C ARG A 193 -6.94 13.91 -16.27
N PRO A 194 -6.23 13.39 -17.29
CA PRO A 194 -6.83 12.46 -18.26
C PRO A 194 -7.42 11.21 -17.60
N LYS A 195 -8.60 10.80 -18.10
CA LYS A 195 -9.27 9.55 -17.73
C LYS A 195 -8.59 8.37 -18.43
N THR A 196 -8.26 7.33 -17.68
CA THR A 196 -7.76 6.04 -18.15
C THR A 196 -8.87 5.01 -18.01
N TYR A 197 -9.42 4.54 -19.13
CA TYR A 197 -10.51 3.56 -19.12
C TYR A 197 -9.97 2.16 -18.84
N VAL A 198 -10.34 1.61 -17.68
CA VAL A 198 -9.89 0.30 -17.21
C VAL A 198 -10.72 -0.82 -17.84
N GLN A 199 -12.05 -0.68 -17.78
CA GLN A 199 -12.97 -1.71 -18.25
C GLN A 199 -14.35 -1.14 -18.56
N GLU A 200 -15.06 -1.80 -19.48
CA GLU A 200 -16.50 -1.63 -19.71
C GLU A 200 -17.27 -2.79 -19.07
N ILE A 201 -18.33 -2.46 -18.33
CA ILE A 201 -19.17 -3.41 -17.61
C ILE A 201 -20.61 -3.23 -18.06
N MET A 202 -21.22 -4.33 -18.50
CA MET A 202 -22.64 -4.36 -18.84
C MET A 202 -23.46 -4.47 -17.56
N ILE A 203 -24.37 -3.53 -17.34
CA ILE A 203 -25.24 -3.44 -16.17
C ILE A 203 -26.68 -3.71 -16.59
N THR A 204 -27.40 -4.46 -15.76
CA THR A 204 -28.81 -4.78 -15.93
C THR A 204 -29.71 -3.99 -14.99
N ASN A 205 -29.30 -3.75 -13.74
CA ASN A 205 -30.11 -3.06 -12.75
C ASN A 205 -29.83 -1.54 -12.71
N PRO A 206 -30.85 -0.70 -12.47
CA PRO A 206 -30.69 0.75 -12.32
C PRO A 206 -29.94 1.15 -11.06
N SER A 207 -30.06 0.36 -9.99
CA SER A 207 -29.33 0.60 -8.75
C SER A 207 -28.25 -0.45 -8.61
N ILE A 208 -27.02 0.02 -8.36
CA ILE A 208 -25.86 -0.81 -8.12
C ILE A 208 -25.23 -0.43 -6.78
N ARG A 209 -24.66 -1.43 -6.11
CA ARG A 209 -23.89 -1.22 -4.89
C ARG A 209 -22.41 -1.28 -5.21
N LEU A 210 -21.68 -0.28 -4.76
CA LEU A 210 -20.23 -0.20 -4.83
C LEU A 210 -19.65 -0.45 -3.45
N GLU A 211 -18.56 -1.19 -3.41
CA GLU A 211 -17.71 -1.31 -2.24
C GLU A 211 -16.27 -1.00 -2.67
N LEU A 212 -15.66 -0.02 -2.02
CA LEU A 212 -14.24 0.29 -2.20
C LEU A 212 -13.45 -0.18 -1.00
N TYR A 213 -12.34 -0.85 -1.29
CA TYR A 213 -11.35 -1.28 -0.33
C TYR A 213 -9.98 -0.75 -0.74
N ASP A 214 -9.12 -0.59 0.25
CA ASP A 214 -7.69 -0.52 -0.02
C ASP A 214 -7.21 -1.85 -0.63
N ASN A 215 -6.44 -1.80 -1.71
CA ASN A 215 -5.92 -3.00 -2.38
C ASN A 215 -4.50 -3.34 -1.88
N GLY A 216 -4.33 -3.46 -0.57
CA GLY A 216 -3.03 -3.74 0.02
C GLY A 216 -2.94 -3.49 1.53
N SER A 217 -2.00 -2.62 1.91
CA SER A 217 -1.73 -2.18 3.28
C SER A 217 -2.26 -0.78 3.41
N ILE A 218 -2.87 -0.44 4.55
CA ILE A 218 -3.29 0.93 4.83
C ILE A 218 -2.07 1.84 4.75
N ASP A 219 -1.88 2.43 3.58
CA ASP A 219 -0.79 3.32 3.24
C ASP A 219 -1.31 4.77 3.15
N TYR A 220 -2.49 5.01 3.72
CA TYR A 220 -3.18 6.30 3.75
C TYR A 220 -3.60 6.82 2.38
N ASP A 221 -3.75 5.91 1.42
CA ASP A 221 -4.49 6.16 0.20
C ASP A 221 -5.84 6.84 0.47
N SER A 222 -6.12 7.90 -0.27
CA SER A 222 -7.39 8.62 -0.21
C SER A 222 -7.90 8.91 -1.61
N VAL A 223 -9.19 8.67 -1.82
CA VAL A 223 -9.84 8.81 -3.13
C VAL A 223 -11.14 9.60 -3.03
N SER A 224 -11.54 10.17 -4.16
CA SER A 224 -12.89 10.66 -4.42
C SER A 224 -13.49 9.87 -5.58
N LEU A 225 -14.80 9.63 -5.57
CA LEU A 225 -15.50 8.99 -6.69
C LEU A 225 -16.41 9.98 -7.39
N TYR A 226 -16.43 9.88 -8.72
CA TYR A 226 -17.27 10.67 -9.58
C TYR A 226 -18.08 9.77 -10.50
N LEU A 227 -19.39 10.01 -10.58
CA LEU A 227 -20.28 9.41 -11.56
C LEU A 227 -20.67 10.49 -12.57
N ASN A 228 -20.30 10.31 -13.83
CA ASN A 228 -20.57 11.30 -14.89
C ASN A 228 -20.12 12.72 -14.51
N ASP A 229 -18.90 12.82 -13.95
CA ASP A 229 -18.32 14.06 -13.46
C ASP A 229 -19.12 14.74 -12.32
N SER A 230 -20.01 14.02 -11.65
CA SER A 230 -20.62 14.43 -10.38
C SER A 230 -20.00 13.64 -9.23
N MET A 231 -19.50 14.33 -8.21
CA MET A 231 -18.89 13.69 -7.04
C MET A 231 -19.96 12.91 -6.25
N ILE A 232 -19.75 11.59 -6.13
CA ILE A 232 -20.63 10.68 -5.38
C ILE A 232 -19.98 10.19 -4.07
N LEU A 233 -18.65 10.28 -3.96
CA LEU A 233 -17.90 10.05 -2.73
C LEU A 233 -16.88 11.18 -2.59
N PRO A 234 -16.97 12.01 -1.53
CA PRO A 234 -15.93 12.98 -1.22
C PRO A 234 -14.64 12.27 -0.78
N LYS A 235 -13.55 13.03 -0.69
CA LYS A 235 -12.25 12.54 -0.22
C LYS A 235 -12.40 11.61 0.98
N SER A 236 -12.12 10.34 0.74
CA SER A 236 -12.29 9.27 1.71
C SER A 236 -11.04 8.41 1.72
N LYS A 237 -10.56 8.10 2.92
CA LYS A 237 -9.41 7.23 3.12
C LYS A 237 -9.79 5.79 2.79
N LEU A 238 -8.96 5.09 2.03
CA LEU A 238 -9.08 3.66 1.81
C LEU A 238 -8.61 2.89 3.05
N ASP A 239 -9.33 1.83 3.38
CA ASP A 239 -9.07 0.96 4.53
C ASP A 239 -9.54 -0.47 4.18
N HIS A 240 -9.30 -1.42 5.10
CA HIS A 240 -9.83 -2.78 5.07
C HIS A 240 -11.35 -2.81 5.23
N LYS A 241 -11.92 -1.79 5.88
CA LYS A 241 -13.37 -1.63 5.96
C LYS A 241 -13.89 -0.99 4.69
N ALA A 242 -14.76 -1.72 4.00
CA ALA A 242 -15.44 -1.27 2.79
C ALA A 242 -16.10 0.10 2.97
N ILE A 243 -15.78 1.04 2.09
CA ILE A 243 -16.65 2.19 1.84
C ILE A 243 -17.77 1.70 0.94
N ARG A 244 -19.00 1.73 1.46
CA ARG A 244 -20.18 1.22 0.73
C ARG A 244 -21.01 2.38 0.21
N LEU A 245 -21.32 2.37 -1.08
CA LEU A 245 -22.23 3.32 -1.71
C LEU A 245 -23.28 2.58 -2.51
N ASN A 246 -24.53 3.02 -2.43
CA ASN A 246 -25.56 2.64 -3.38
C ASN A 246 -25.74 3.81 -4.35
N ILE A 247 -25.61 3.55 -5.65
CA ILE A 247 -25.83 4.56 -6.67
C ILE A 247 -26.96 4.12 -7.60
N THR A 248 -27.72 5.10 -8.06
CA THR A 248 -28.77 4.91 -9.06
C THR A 248 -28.30 5.54 -10.36
N LEU A 249 -28.26 4.75 -11.42
CA LEU A 249 -27.89 5.17 -12.75
C LEU A 249 -29.07 5.92 -13.40
N ASP A 250 -28.76 6.96 -14.17
CA ASP A 250 -29.74 7.75 -14.92
C ASP A 250 -30.14 7.00 -16.20
N ASP A 251 -31.38 6.49 -16.21
CA ASP A 251 -31.94 5.68 -17.31
C ASP A 251 -32.01 6.42 -18.66
N SER A 252 -31.87 7.75 -18.68
CA SER A 252 -31.80 8.51 -19.93
C SER A 252 -30.45 8.39 -20.65
N ARG A 253 -29.43 7.83 -20.00
CA ARG A 253 -28.09 7.65 -20.56
C ARG A 253 -27.81 6.18 -20.87
N GLU A 254 -27.22 5.93 -22.03
CA GLU A 254 -26.78 4.58 -22.41
C GLU A 254 -25.48 4.17 -21.70
N GLU A 255 -24.69 5.16 -21.30
CA GLU A 255 -23.38 4.99 -20.67
C GLU A 255 -23.22 5.89 -19.44
N HIS A 256 -22.55 5.34 -18.42
CA HIS A 256 -22.08 6.10 -17.27
C HIS A 256 -20.60 5.86 -17.04
N GLU A 257 -19.87 6.92 -16.69
CA GLU A 257 -18.48 6.85 -16.29
C GLU A 257 -18.36 6.93 -14.78
N LEU A 258 -17.81 5.89 -14.17
CA LEU A 258 -17.41 5.90 -12.78
C LEU A 258 -15.90 6.10 -12.71
N SER A 259 -15.47 7.26 -12.19
CA SER A 259 -14.07 7.67 -12.10
C SER A 259 -13.60 7.66 -10.64
N MET A 260 -12.48 7.01 -10.39
CA MET A 260 -11.78 7.01 -9.11
C MET A 260 -10.61 7.99 -9.17
N PHE A 261 -10.75 9.13 -8.50
CA PHE A 261 -9.74 10.17 -8.44
C PHE A 261 -8.83 9.97 -7.23
N ALA A 262 -7.52 9.97 -7.45
CA ALA A 262 -6.52 9.93 -6.40
C ALA A 262 -6.38 11.31 -5.72
N GLU A 263 -6.82 11.43 -4.48
CA GLU A 263 -6.64 12.65 -3.65
C GLU A 263 -5.19 12.74 -3.12
N ASN A 264 -4.53 11.59 -3.00
CA ASN A 264 -3.10 11.45 -2.74
C ASN A 264 -2.60 10.16 -3.43
N LEU A 265 -1.33 9.81 -3.22
CA LEU A 265 -0.72 8.58 -3.72
C LEU A 265 -0.55 7.52 -2.62
N GLY A 266 -1.11 7.76 -1.43
CA GLY A 266 -0.73 7.02 -0.24
C GLY A 266 0.76 7.18 0.07
N MET A 267 1.29 6.21 0.82
CA MET A 267 2.72 6.04 1.06
C MET A 267 3.37 5.22 -0.06
N ILE A 268 2.61 4.41 -0.80
CA ILE A 268 3.10 3.55 -1.89
C ILE A 268 2.37 3.92 -3.19
N PRO A 269 2.98 4.77 -4.05
CA PRO A 269 2.37 5.09 -5.33
C PRO A 269 2.36 3.88 -6.27
N PRO A 270 1.36 3.76 -7.16
CA PRO A 270 0.17 4.61 -7.30
C PRO A 270 -0.95 4.25 -6.30
N ASN A 271 -1.90 5.18 -6.10
CA ASN A 271 -3.07 4.94 -5.26
C ASN A 271 -3.94 3.85 -5.88
N THR A 272 -4.18 2.77 -5.12
CA THR A 272 -4.79 1.55 -5.67
C THR A 272 -5.95 1.08 -4.80
N ALA A 273 -7.13 0.94 -5.42
CA ALA A 273 -8.33 0.44 -4.74
C ALA A 273 -8.85 -0.84 -5.40
N ALA A 274 -9.41 -1.72 -4.58
CA ALA A 274 -10.26 -2.80 -5.05
C ALA A 274 -11.70 -2.30 -5.05
N LEU A 275 -12.32 -2.30 -6.23
CA LEU A 275 -13.72 -1.97 -6.43
C LEU A 275 -14.51 -3.27 -6.60
N ILE A 276 -15.46 -3.51 -5.70
CA ILE A 276 -16.49 -4.52 -5.89
C ILE A 276 -17.79 -3.83 -6.27
N LEU A 277 -18.32 -4.18 -7.45
CA LEU A 277 -19.59 -3.69 -7.97
C LEU A 277 -20.61 -4.84 -7.95
N TYR A 278 -21.77 -4.59 -7.35
CA TYR A 278 -22.90 -5.51 -7.34
C TYR A 278 -24.02 -4.97 -8.23
N ASP A 279 -24.32 -5.71 -9.30
CA ASP A 279 -25.46 -5.51 -10.19
C ASP A 279 -26.51 -6.60 -9.89
N GLY A 280 -27.39 -6.33 -8.93
CA GLY A 280 -28.30 -7.34 -8.38
C GLY A 280 -27.50 -8.46 -7.70
N THR A 281 -27.57 -9.67 -8.25
CA THR A 281 -26.79 -10.84 -7.79
C THR A 281 -25.43 -10.97 -8.47
N THR A 282 -25.17 -10.21 -9.53
CA THR A 282 -23.92 -10.25 -10.29
C THR A 282 -22.85 -9.43 -9.57
N ARG A 283 -21.68 -10.04 -9.32
CA ARG A 283 -20.53 -9.39 -8.68
C ARG A 283 -19.41 -9.19 -9.69
N HIS A 284 -18.95 -7.95 -9.84
CA HIS A 284 -17.76 -7.58 -10.59
C HIS A 284 -16.69 -7.09 -9.62
N GLU A 285 -15.45 -7.50 -9.83
CA GLU A 285 -14.31 -7.12 -9.00
C GLU A 285 -13.23 -6.56 -9.92
N LEU A 286 -12.80 -5.33 -9.63
CA LEU A 286 -11.81 -4.61 -10.42
C LEU A 286 -10.75 -4.01 -9.51
N ILE A 287 -9.51 -3.98 -9.98
CA ILE A 287 -8.46 -3.17 -9.38
C ILE A 287 -8.38 -1.87 -10.16
N LEU A 288 -8.53 -0.75 -9.46
CA LEU A 288 -8.41 0.59 -10.00
C LEU A 288 -7.13 1.22 -9.49
N THR A 289 -6.40 1.89 -10.38
CA THR A 289 -5.12 2.51 -10.06
C THR A 289 -5.07 3.93 -10.61
N SER A 290 -4.97 4.91 -9.72
CA SER A 290 -4.95 6.33 -10.06
C SER A 290 -3.69 7.00 -9.52
N ASP A 291 -3.28 8.10 -10.14
CA ASP A 291 -2.18 8.93 -9.65
C ASP A 291 -2.48 10.43 -9.81
N LEU A 292 -1.48 11.28 -9.57
CA LEU A 292 -1.66 12.73 -9.67
C LEU A 292 -1.72 13.24 -11.11
N ASN A 293 -1.51 12.38 -12.10
CA ASN A 293 -1.53 12.68 -13.53
C ASN A 293 -2.70 12.00 -14.26
N LYS A 294 -3.21 10.85 -13.79
CA LYS A 294 -4.31 10.12 -14.44
C LYS A 294 -5.35 9.59 -13.45
N THR A 295 -6.58 9.52 -13.93
CA THR A 295 -7.74 9.05 -13.17
C THR A 295 -8.21 7.71 -13.75
N ALA A 296 -8.29 6.66 -12.95
CA ALA A 296 -8.90 5.40 -13.36
C ALA A 296 -10.41 5.55 -13.53
N THR A 297 -10.94 5.10 -14.66
CA THR A 297 -12.36 5.21 -15.01
C THR A 297 -12.88 3.88 -15.54
N ILE A 298 -14.08 3.49 -15.15
CA ILE A 298 -14.81 2.37 -15.77
C ILE A 298 -16.05 2.88 -16.49
N ARG A 299 -16.43 2.22 -17.58
CA ARG A 299 -17.68 2.47 -18.29
C ARG A 299 -18.73 1.48 -17.83
N LEU A 300 -19.90 1.98 -17.46
CA LEU A 300 -21.06 1.20 -17.11
C LEU A 300 -22.06 1.37 -18.25
N ARG A 301 -22.29 0.31 -19.02
CA ARG A 301 -23.22 0.31 -20.15
C ARG A 301 -24.50 -0.41 -19.81
N ARG A 302 -25.63 0.18 -20.16
CA ARG A 302 -26.93 -0.48 -20.00
C ARG A 302 -27.07 -1.62 -21.00
N ARG A 303 -27.38 -2.82 -20.51
CA ARG A 303 -27.89 -3.88 -21.37
C ARG A 303 -29.35 -3.57 -21.69
N LYS A 304 -29.62 -3.12 -22.92
CA LYS A 304 -31.00 -3.05 -23.43
C LYS A 304 -31.54 -4.48 -23.46
N LEU A 305 -32.55 -4.75 -22.64
CA LEU A 305 -33.35 -5.98 -22.71
C LEU A 305 -34.30 -5.91 -23.90
#